data_AF-A0AAV1Y410-F1
#
_entry.id   AF-A0AAV1Y410-F1
#
_cell.length_a   1.000
_cell.length_b   1.000
_cell.length_c   1.000
_cell.angle_alpha   90.00
_cell.angle_beta   90.00
_cell.angle_gamma   90.00
#
_symmetry.space_group_name_H-M   'P 1'
#
loop_
_entity.id
_entity.type
_entity.pdbx_description
1 polymer ?
#
loop_
_entity_poly.entity_id
_entity_poly.type
_entity_poly.pdbx_seq_one_letter_code
_entity_poly.pdbx_strand_id
1 'polypeptide(L)'
;MDKFVILERGIPETLRDPSGFAVKFYTREGNFDLVGNNFPVFFVRDGVKFPDMVHALKPNSKSHIQENWRILDFFSHHPESLHH
;
A
#
# COMPACT_ATOMS: atom_id res chain seq x y z
N MET A 1 2.76 15.53 3.09
CA MET A 1 3.05 14.19 2.54
C MET A 1 2.24 13.23 3.36
N ASP A 2 1.21 12.64 2.78
CA ASP A 2 0.50 11.55 3.43
C ASP A 2 1.45 10.35 3.48
N LYS A 3 1.80 9.92 4.70
CA LYS A 3 2.77 8.83 4.93
C LYS A 3 2.16 7.44 4.70
N PHE A 4 0.85 7.36 4.59
CA PHE A 4 0.08 6.12 4.55
C PHE A 4 -0.24 5.70 3.12
N VAL A 5 -0.18 4.39 2.87
CA VAL A 5 -0.52 3.74 1.60
C VAL A 5 -1.97 3.24 1.63
N ILE A 6 -2.44 2.73 2.77
CA ILE A 6 -3.75 2.06 2.88
C ILE A 6 -4.75 2.93 3.64
N LEU A 7 -4.30 3.60 4.70
CA LEU A 7 -5.15 4.30 5.66
C LEU A 7 -5.49 5.73 5.22
N GLU A 8 -6.67 6.20 5.60
CA GLU A 8 -7.13 7.56 5.29
C GLU A 8 -6.37 8.64 6.07
N ARG A 9 -6.46 9.88 5.56
CA ARG A 9 -5.86 11.05 6.18
C ARG A 9 -6.43 11.28 7.59
N GLY A 10 -5.56 11.53 8.56
CA GLY A 10 -5.95 11.80 9.96
C GLY A 10 -5.92 10.58 10.88
N ILE A 11 -5.52 9.41 10.36
CA ILE A 11 -5.30 8.20 11.15
C ILE A 11 -3.92 8.27 11.85
N PRO A 12 -3.75 7.67 13.06
CA PRO A 12 -2.48 7.72 13.79
C PRO A 12 -1.28 7.15 13.01
N GLU A 13 -0.16 7.89 12.98
CA GLU A 13 1.10 7.50 12.30
C GLU A 13 1.75 6.22 12.83
N THR A 14 1.24 5.68 13.94
CA THR A 14 1.74 4.47 14.58
C THR A 14 1.10 3.18 14.06
N LEU A 15 0.08 3.27 13.20
CA LEU A 15 -0.56 2.07 12.65
C LEU A 15 0.36 1.35 11.66
N ARG A 16 0.21 0.02 11.61
CA ARG A 16 1.02 -0.85 10.75
C ARG A 16 0.58 -0.69 9.29
N ASP A 17 1.30 0.16 8.56
CA ASP A 17 1.07 0.47 7.15
C ASP A 17 2.41 0.66 6.43
N PRO A 18 2.58 0.22 5.17
CA PRO A 18 3.75 0.59 4.39
C PRO A 18 3.87 2.11 4.30
N SER A 19 5.09 2.62 4.44
CA SER A 19 5.36 4.07 4.45
C SER A 19 5.94 4.52 3.11
N GLY A 20 5.15 5.29 2.37
CA GLY A 20 5.55 5.81 1.06
C GLY A 20 6.80 6.70 1.14
N PHE A 21 7.73 6.50 0.20
CA PHE A 21 8.95 7.29 0.07
C PHE A 21 9.05 7.86 -1.35
N ALA A 22 8.70 9.13 -1.52
CA ALA A 22 8.69 9.78 -2.82
C ALA A 22 9.67 10.97 -2.85
N VAL A 23 10.60 10.95 -3.79
CA VAL A 23 11.58 12.03 -4.02
C VAL A 23 11.45 12.52 -5.46
N LYS A 24 11.24 13.83 -5.62
CA LYS A 24 11.21 14.49 -6.92
C LYS A 24 12.54 15.19 -7.18
N PHE A 25 13.22 14.80 -8.25
CA PHE A 25 14.46 15.41 -8.72
C PHE A 25 14.15 16.37 -9.86
N TYR A 26 14.56 17.62 -9.71
CA TYR A 26 14.48 18.62 -10.76
C TYR A 26 15.77 18.55 -11.59
N THR A 27 15.70 17.93 -12.76
CA THR A 27 16.85 17.73 -13.65
C THR A 27 16.80 18.68 -14.84
N ARG A 28 17.89 18.77 -15.60
CA ARG A 28 17.95 19.57 -16.84
C ARG A 28 17.08 18.98 -17.96
N GLU A 29 16.76 17.68 -17.88
CA GLU A 29 15.96 16.95 -18.88
C GLU A 29 14.48 16.88 -18.48
N GLY A 30 14.12 17.45 -17.33
CA GLY A 30 12.76 17.45 -16.78
C GLY A 30 12.71 16.91 -15.35
N ASN A 31 11.50 16.66 -14.87
CA ASN A 31 11.29 16.10 -13.54
C ASN A 31 11.51 14.58 -13.58
N PHE A 32 12.30 14.08 -12.63
CA PHE A 32 12.43 12.64 -12.39
C PHE A 32 11.85 12.31 -11.01
N ASP A 33 10.80 11.48 -10.99
CA ASP A 33 10.07 11.12 -9.77
C ASP A 33 10.44 9.70 -9.33
N LEU A 34 11.24 9.59 -8.27
CA LEU A 34 11.52 8.33 -7.61
C LEU A 34 10.43 8.05 -6.58
N VAL A 35 9.43 7.27 -7.00
CA VAL A 35 8.29 6.89 -6.16
C VAL A 35 8.52 5.46 -5.64
N GLY A 36 8.90 5.36 -4.37
CA GLY A 36 9.15 4.09 -3.70
C GLY A 36 8.41 3.98 -2.37
N ASN A 37 8.80 2.96 -1.61
CA ASN A 37 8.26 2.64 -0.31
C ASN A 37 9.39 2.19 0.62
N ASN A 38 9.14 2.10 1.92
CA ASN A 38 10.14 1.66 2.91
C ASN A 38 10.48 0.15 2.84
N PHE A 39 9.72 -0.65 2.11
CA PHE A 39 9.99 -2.07 1.88
C PHE A 39 10.64 -2.32 0.50
N PRO A 40 11.64 -3.22 0.40
CA PRO A 40 12.30 -3.54 -0.87
C PRO A 40 11.49 -4.47 -1.78
N VAL A 41 10.42 -5.08 -1.26
CA VAL A 41 9.51 -5.98 -1.99
C VAL A 41 8.07 -5.55 -1.76
N PHE A 42 7.18 -5.97 -2.64
CA PHE A 42 5.75 -5.64 -2.59
C PHE A 42 4.88 -6.90 -2.54
N PHE A 43 3.65 -6.77 -2.05
CA PHE A 43 2.74 -7.91 -1.82
C PHE A 43 2.26 -8.59 -3.11
N VAL A 44 2.24 -7.85 -4.23
CA VAL A 44 1.82 -8.35 -5.55
C VAL A 44 2.94 -8.19 -6.56
N ARG A 45 3.04 -9.14 -7.50
CA ARG A 45 4.00 -9.11 -8.61
C ARG A 45 3.37 -8.67 -9.94
N ASP A 46 2.03 -8.67 -10.00
CA ASP A 46 1.25 -8.26 -11.16
C ASP A 46 0.41 -7.03 -10.79
N GLY A 47 0.49 -5.98 -11.62
CA GLY A 47 -0.27 -4.75 -11.43
C GLY A 47 -1.78 -4.94 -11.50
N VAL A 48 -2.28 -5.98 -12.17
CA VAL A 48 -3.72 -6.29 -12.24
C VAL A 48 -4.30 -6.58 -10.85
N LYS A 49 -3.50 -7.14 -9.93
CA LYS A 49 -3.92 -7.50 -8.57
C LYS A 49 -3.88 -6.31 -7.58
N PHE A 50 -3.34 -5.17 -8.00
CA PHE A 50 -3.16 -4.01 -7.14
C PHE A 50 -4.49 -3.45 -6.58
N PRO A 51 -5.56 -3.27 -7.38
CA PRO A 51 -6.83 -2.78 -6.86
C PRO A 51 -7.44 -3.73 -5.81
N ASP A 52 -7.36 -5.04 -6.03
CA ASP A 52 -7.88 -6.05 -5.11
C ASP A 52 -7.13 -6.05 -3.78
N MET A 53 -5.80 -5.96 -3.84
CA MET A 53 -4.96 -5.80 -2.65
C MET A 53 -5.34 -4.55 -1.85
N VAL A 54 -5.48 -3.40 -2.52
CA VAL A 54 -5.87 -2.14 -1.86
C VAL A 54 -7.25 -2.26 -1.22
N HIS A 55 -8.23 -2.86 -1.92
CA HIS A 55 -9.57 -3.06 -1.38
C HIS A 55 -9.58 -4.00 -0.17
N ALA A 56 -8.78 -5.06 -0.18
CA ALA A 56 -8.68 -6.02 0.92
C ALA A 56 -8.05 -5.38 2.18
N LEU A 57 -7.06 -4.51 2.00
CA LEU A 57 -6.35 -3.86 3.10
C LEU A 57 -7.09 -2.63 3.65
N LYS A 58 -7.90 -1.95 2.83
CA LYS A 58 -8.68 -0.79 3.25
C LYS A 58 -9.89 -1.14 4.12
N PRO A 59 -10.37 -0.20 4.95
CA PRO A 59 -11.64 -0.33 5.64
C PRO A 59 -12.79 -0.69 4.68
N ASN A 60 -13.71 -1.52 5.16
CA ASN A 60 -14.89 -1.91 4.40
C ASN A 60 -15.75 -0.67 4.07
N SER A 61 -16.22 -0.57 2.83
CA SER A 61 -16.98 0.59 2.34
C SER A 61 -18.33 0.80 3.05
N LYS A 62 -18.88 -0.24 3.69
CA LYS A 62 -20.15 -0.16 4.42
C LYS A 62 -19.95 0.15 5.90
N SER A 63 -19.00 -0.52 6.55
CA SER A 63 -18.78 -0.39 8.00
C SER A 63 -17.72 0.64 8.36
N HIS A 64 -16.90 1.08 7.38
CA HIS A 64 -15.72 1.94 7.58
C HIS A 64 -14.70 1.38 8.59
N ILE A 65 -14.73 0.06 8.82
CA ILE A 65 -13.83 -0.63 9.74
C ILE A 65 -12.90 -1.54 8.92
N GLN A 66 -11.63 -1.60 9.32
CA GLN A 66 -10.68 -2.57 8.77
C GLN A 66 -10.96 -3.96 9.33
N GLU A 67 -11.11 -4.94 8.44
CA GLU A 67 -11.54 -6.29 8.80
C GLU A 67 -10.41 -7.29 8.50
N ASN A 68 -9.82 -7.86 9.55
CA ASN A 68 -8.67 -8.78 9.42
C ASN A 68 -8.95 -9.98 8.52
N TRP A 69 -10.19 -10.47 8.48
CA TRP A 69 -10.55 -11.61 7.63
C TRP A 69 -10.40 -11.30 6.14
N ARG A 70 -10.64 -10.05 5.70
CA ARG A 70 -10.47 -9.63 4.29
C ARG A 70 -9.01 -9.59 3.88
N ILE A 71 -8.16 -9.17 4.81
CA ILE A 71 -6.70 -9.15 4.63
C ILE A 71 -6.18 -10.58 4.46
N LEU A 72 -6.57 -11.47 5.36
CA LEU A 72 -6.15 -12.87 5.34
C LEU A 72 -6.73 -13.64 4.15
N ASP A 73 -7.96 -13.34 3.74
CA ASP A 73 -8.59 -13.92 2.55
C ASP A 73 -7.84 -13.54 1.27
N PHE A 74 -7.38 -12.29 1.14
CA PHE A 74 -6.54 -11.92 0.02
C PHE A 74 -5.21 -12.68 0.02
N PHE A 75 -4.50 -12.71 1.16
CA PHE A 75 -3.19 -13.35 1.25
C PHE A 75 -3.25 -14.89 1.15
N SER A 76 -4.35 -15.53 1.54
CA SER A 76 -4.51 -16.99 1.41
C SER A 76 -4.56 -17.45 -0.06
N HIS A 77 -5.02 -16.58 -0.97
CA HIS A 77 -5.08 -16.84 -2.41
C HIS A 77 -3.86 -16.33 -3.18
N HIS A 78 -2.92 -15.66 -2.50
CA HIS A 78 -1.76 -15.00 -3.10
C HIS A 78 -0.48 -15.42 -2.38
N PRO A 79 0.02 -16.65 -2.56
CA PRO A 79 1.21 -17.13 -1.87
C PRO A 79 2.46 -16.27 -2.13
N GLU A 80 2.50 -15.51 -3.24
CA GLU A 80 3.57 -14.56 -3.53
C GLU A 80 3.70 -13.43 -2.50
N SER A 81 2.64 -13.15 -1.74
CA SER A 81 2.59 -12.06 -0.77
C SER A 81 3.26 -12.41 0.57
N LEU A 82 3.57 -13.68 0.82
CA LEU A 82 4.06 -14.17 2.12
C LEU A 82 5.54 -13.87 2.41
N HIS A 83 6.28 -13.36 1.42
CA HIS A 83 7.65 -12.90 1.64
C HIS A 83 7.69 -11.55 2.38
N HIS A 84 6.61 -10.77 2.32
CA HIS A 84 6.51 -9.48 2.97
C HIS A 84 6.17 -9.61 4.46
#